data_AF-A0A955M545-F1
#
_entry.id   AF-A0A955M545-F1
#
_cell.length_a   1.000
_cell.length_b   1.000
_cell.length_c   1.000
_cell.angle_alpha   90.00
_cell.angle_beta   90.00
_cell.angle_gamma   90.00
#
_symmetry.space_group_name_H-M   'P 1'
#
loop_
_entity.id
_entity.type
_entity.pdbx_description
1 polymer ?
#
loop_
_entity_poly.entity_id
_entity_poly.type
_entity_poly.pdbx_seq_one_letter_code
_entity_poly.pdbx_strand_id
1 'polypeptide(L)' 'MSSRAILYLEDGTSFIGRSLSQQGESAGEAVFNTAMSGYQEVLTDPSYAG' A
#
# COMPACT_ATOMS: atom_id res chain seq x y z
N MET A 1 6.26 3.78 -19.10
CA MET A 1 7.50 3.46 -18.36
C MET A 1 7.10 3.16 -16.92
N SER A 2 7.47 1.98 -16.41
CA SER A 2 7.19 1.58 -15.03
C SER A 2 8.12 2.33 -14.08
N SER A 3 7.61 3.27 -13.28
CA SER A 3 8.41 3.91 -12.21
C SER A 3 8.62 2.95 -11.05
N ARG A 4 9.80 3.03 -10.41
CA ARG A 4 10.11 2.28 -9.19
C ARG A 4 9.43 2.96 -7.99
N ALA A 5 9.03 2.16 -7.02
CA ALA A 5 8.51 2.61 -5.73
C ALA A 5 9.14 1.80 -4.60
N ILE A 6 9.11 2.32 -3.38
CA ILE A 6 9.65 1.66 -2.19
C ILE A 6 8.56 1.70 -1.10
N LEU A 7 8.31 0.55 -0.46
CA LEU A 7 7.63 0.48 0.83
C LEU A 7 8.71 0.42 1.91
N TYR A 8 8.75 1.40 2.80
CA TYR A 8 9.71 1.50 3.90
C TYR A 8 8.97 1.40 5.24
N LEU A 9 9.44 0.53 6.14
CA LEU A 9 8.85 0.31 7.45
C LEU A 9 9.73 0.95 8.54
N GLU A 10 9.12 1.27 9.69
CA GLU A 10 9.82 1.95 10.79
C GLU A 10 10.99 1.14 11.38
N ASP A 11 10.95 -0.18 11.25
CA ASP A 11 12.00 -1.10 11.70
C ASP A 11 13.24 -1.11 10.77
N GLY A 12 13.21 -0.34 9.68
CA GLY A 12 14.25 -0.27 8.66
C GLY A 12 14.09 -1.28 7.53
N THR A 13 13.07 -2.14 7.58
CA THR A 13 12.75 -3.06 6.49
C THR A 13 12.27 -2.28 5.26
N SER A 14 12.73 -2.68 4.06
CA SER A 14 12.32 -2.05 2.81
C SER A 14 12.01 -3.07 1.72
N PHE A 15 11.00 -2.75 0.91
CA PHE A 15 10.58 -3.56 -0.25
C PHE A 15 10.56 -2.68 -1.50
N ILE A 16 11.37 -3.05 -2.49
CA ILE A 16 11.41 -2.37 -3.79
C ILE A 16 10.33 -2.96 -4.70
N GLY A 17 9.47 -2.10 -5.23
CA GLY A 17 8.36 -2.47 -6.09
C GLY A 17 8.26 -1.61 -7.35
N ARG A 18 7.19 -1.89 -8.10
CA ARG A 18 6.77 -1.11 -9.26
C ARG A 18 5.56 -0.27 -8.88
N SER A 19 5.57 1.03 -9.21
CA SER A 19 4.38 1.85 -9.04
C SER A 19 3.27 1.39 -9.98
N LEU A 20 2.05 1.30 -9.44
CA LEU A 20 0.83 1.00 -10.18
C LEU A 20 -0.05 2.24 -10.42
N SER A 21 0.29 3.36 -9.80
CA SER A 21 -0.52 4.58 -9.75
C SER A 21 0.31 5.82 -10.10
N GLN A 22 -0.29 7.00 -9.93
CA GLN A 22 0.40 8.28 -10.11
C GLN A 22 1.56 8.44 -9.11
N GLN A 23 2.51 9.31 -9.46
CA GLN A 23 3.61 9.61 -8.55
C GLN A 23 3.10 10.35 -7.32
N GLY A 24 3.63 9.97 -6.16
CA GLY A 24 3.29 10.54 -4.88
C GLY A 24 3.88 9.70 -3.75
N GLU A 25 3.78 10.24 -2.54
CA GLU A 25 4.19 9.58 -1.30
C GLU A 25 2.97 9.52 -0.37
N SER A 26 2.90 8.45 0.41
CA SER A 26 1.87 8.24 1.43
C SER A 26 2.52 7.50 2.59
N ALA A 27 2.08 7.80 3.80
CA ALA A 27 2.54 7.18 5.04
C ALA A 27 1.30 6.85 5.87
N GLY A 28 1.34 5.72 6.58
CA GLY A 28 0.23 5.19 7.37
C GLY A 28 0.63 3.87 8.04
N GLU A 29 -0.32 3.23 8.70
CA GLU A 29 -0.11 1.91 9.32
C GLU A 29 -0.12 0.79 8.26
N ALA A 30 0.90 -0.06 8.27
CA ALA A 30 0.94 -1.24 7.41
C ALA A 30 0.15 -2.40 8.03
N VAL A 31 -0.99 -2.75 7.42
CA VAL A 31 -1.86 -3.86 7.84
C VAL A 31 -1.98 -4.91 6.73
N PHE A 32 -2.41 -6.13 7.07
CA PHE A 32 -2.75 -7.18 6.10
C PHE A 32 -4.14 -7.74 6.33
N ASN A 33 -4.82 -8.12 5.25
CA ASN A 33 -6.15 -8.74 5.29
C ASN A 33 -6.10 -10.11 4.58
N THR A 34 -6.73 -11.12 5.15
CA THR A 34 -6.74 -12.50 4.62
C THR A 34 -7.86 -12.78 3.61
N ALA A 35 -8.70 -11.79 3.31
CA ALA A 35 -9.75 -11.93 2.30
C ALA A 35 -9.13 -12.17 0.92
N MET A 36 -9.65 -13.18 0.21
CA MET A 36 -9.19 -13.54 -1.14
C MET A 36 -10.01 -12.86 -2.25
N SER A 37 -11.08 -12.14 -1.90
CA SER A 37 -12.02 -11.47 -2.82
C SER A 37 -12.62 -10.21 -2.17
N GLY A 38 -13.24 -9.34 -2.97
CA GLY A 38 -13.89 -8.10 -2.47
C GLY A 38 -12.91 -6.94 -2.25
N TYR A 39 -11.86 -6.86 -3.07
CA TYR A 39 -10.82 -5.82 -2.91
C TYR A 39 -11.36 -4.41 -3.11
N GLN A 40 -12.42 -4.24 -3.91
CA GLN A 40 -12.97 -2.91 -4.17
C GLN A 40 -13.67 -2.37 -2.93
N GLU A 41 -14.45 -3.21 -2.26
CA GLU A 41 -15.16 -2.87 -1.03
C GLU A 41 -14.17 -2.57 0.09
N VAL A 42 -13.14 -3.42 0.25
CA VAL A 42 -12.08 -3.25 1.25
C VAL A 42 -11.32 -1.94 1.04
N LEU A 43 -10.96 -1.58 -0.20
CA LEU A 43 -10.26 -0.33 -0.50
C LEU A 43 -11.09 0.93 -0.22
N THR A 44 -12.41 0.81 -0.07
CA THR A 44 -13.32 1.93 0.22
C THR A 44 -13.84 1.94 1.66
N ASP A 45 -13.45 0.96 2.47
CA ASP A 45 -13.88 0.85 3.86
C ASP A 45 -13.22 1.97 4.72
N PRO A 46 -14.01 2.85 5.37
CA PRO A 46 -13.49 3.92 6.21
C PRO A 46 -12.56 3.46 7.35
N SER A 47 -12.63 2.20 7.76
CA SER A 47 -11.76 1.64 8.79
C SER A 47 -10.28 1.57 8.38
N TYR A 48 -9.93 1.72 7.10
CA TYR A 48 -8.54 1.80 6.62
C TYR A 48 -8.04 3.25 6.45
N ALA A 49 -8.75 4.25 6.97
CA ALA A 49 -8.27 5.63 6.93
C ALA A 49 -6.99 5.79 7.76
N GLY A 50 -5.88 6.11 7.11
CA GLY A 50 -4.56 6.28 7.71
C GLY A 50 -3.47 6.49 6.69
#